data_AF-A0A5S4ZY40-F1
#
_entry.id   AF-A0A5S4ZY40-F1
#
_cell.length_a   1.000
_cell.length_b   1.000
_cell.length_c   1.000
_cell.angle_alpha   90.00
_cell.angle_beta   90.00
_cell.angle_gamma   90.00
#
_symmetry.space_group_name_H-M   'P 1'
#
loop_
_entity.id
_entity.type
_entity.pdbx_description
1 polymer ?
#
loop_
_entity_poly.entity_id
_entity_poly.type
_entity_poly.pdbx_seq_one_letter_code
_entity_poly.pdbx_strand_id
1 'polypeptide(L)'
;MSIEGKDNMYTKEKLKVARLSIISNSILTAGKLGVGFSMHSISIISEAIHSGLDLVAALIAFVSVRESNKPADDRHRYGHGKFENLAAIIEAILILLAAGLIIKEAIPKLYEVTEVKSLGLGAMVMVLSAAVNLFVSTKLMKVAKKTDSPALAADAWHLRTDVLTSLGVLAGIVIIKFTGWYIVDPLIAIGVALLIIKAAYDLLKESLGNMLDVRLPDGEEQAIKEILHSYADRFVDYRNLRTRKAGPQRYMDFNLIVPRGKKISTTHALCDNIERDLRRRLPEVEVIIHVEPCEPEAGDCAVCKASTKFKRGDNHCTCVVCENCRNKHD
;
A
#
# COMPACT_ATOMS: atom_id res chain seq x y z
N MET A 1 -24.55 1.16 -8.26
CA MET A 1 -23.46 2.06 -8.71
C MET A 1 -22.44 1.18 -9.44
N SER A 2 -22.17 1.45 -10.72
CA SER A 2 -21.23 0.68 -11.55
C SER A 2 -19.80 0.76 -10.98
N ILE A 3 -18.97 -0.26 -11.28
CA ILE A 3 -17.57 -0.35 -10.81
C ILE A 3 -16.77 0.88 -11.25
N GLU A 4 -16.88 1.28 -12.52
CA GLU A 4 -16.29 2.53 -13.06
C GLU A 4 -16.69 3.79 -12.28
N GLY A 5 -17.92 3.83 -11.73
CA GLY A 5 -18.40 4.94 -10.91
C GLY A 5 -17.74 5.02 -9.53
N LYS A 6 -17.38 3.87 -8.95
CA LYS A 6 -16.64 3.81 -7.68
C LYS A 6 -15.17 4.19 -7.86
N ASP A 7 -14.54 3.71 -8.93
CA ASP A 7 -13.11 3.95 -9.19
C ASP A 7 -12.83 5.44 -9.47
N ASN A 8 -13.73 6.09 -10.22
CA ASN A 8 -13.66 7.54 -10.46
C ASN A 8 -13.88 8.35 -9.16
N MET A 9 -14.76 7.88 -8.26
CA MET A 9 -14.98 8.52 -6.96
C MET A 9 -13.74 8.42 -6.06
N TYR A 10 -13.13 7.23 -5.96
CA TYR A 10 -11.93 7.03 -5.15
C TYR A 10 -10.73 7.80 -5.71
N THR A 11 -10.55 7.83 -7.02
CA THR A 11 -9.51 8.65 -7.67
C THR A 11 -9.66 10.13 -7.30
N LYS A 12 -10.88 10.67 -7.38
CA LYS A 12 -11.16 12.06 -6.98
C LYS A 12 -10.90 12.30 -5.50
N GLU A 13 -11.26 11.34 -4.63
CA GLU A 13 -11.03 11.43 -3.19
C GLU A 13 -9.53 11.44 -2.87
N LYS A 14 -8.73 10.52 -3.46
CA LYS A 14 -7.27 10.48 -3.34
C LYS A 14 -6.62 11.80 -3.76
N LEU A 15 -6.95 12.30 -4.95
CA LEU A 15 -6.40 13.55 -5.47
C LEU A 15 -6.82 14.77 -4.64
N LYS A 16 -8.03 14.77 -4.07
CA LYS A 16 -8.51 15.85 -3.20
C LYS A 16 -7.69 15.93 -1.91
N VAL A 17 -7.42 14.81 -1.25
CA VAL A 17 -6.63 14.81 -0.01
C VAL A 17 -5.15 15.06 -0.27
N ALA A 18 -4.58 14.57 -1.38
CA ALA A 18 -3.21 14.90 -1.78
C ALA A 18 -3.05 16.41 -2.06
N ARG A 19 -4.03 17.05 -2.72
CA ARG A 19 -4.03 18.53 -2.89
C ARG A 19 -4.15 19.27 -1.57
N LEU A 20 -4.95 18.76 -0.63
CA LEU A 20 -5.04 19.33 0.72
C LEU A 20 -3.66 19.31 1.40
N SER A 21 -2.90 18.21 1.26
CA SER A 21 -1.53 18.09 1.76
C SER A 21 -0.62 19.16 1.17
N ILE A 22 -0.59 19.30 -0.16
CA ILE A 22 0.20 20.32 -0.86
C ILE A 22 -0.16 21.74 -0.40
N ILE A 23 -1.46 22.07 -0.37
CA ILE A 23 -1.92 23.42 0.02
C ILE A 23 -1.51 23.71 1.47
N SER A 24 -1.70 22.74 2.37
CA SER A 24 -1.32 22.86 3.77
C SER A 24 0.18 23.10 3.93
N ASN A 25 1.02 22.25 3.32
CA ASN A 25 2.48 22.38 3.41
C ASN A 25 2.98 23.68 2.76
N SER A 26 2.33 24.14 1.68
CA SER A 26 2.65 25.41 1.04
C SER A 26 2.36 26.60 1.97
N ILE A 27 1.19 26.61 2.63
CA ILE A 27 0.80 27.65 3.59
C ILE A 27 1.73 27.64 4.81
N LEU A 28 2.02 26.46 5.37
CA LEU A 28 2.91 26.32 6.52
C LEU A 28 4.34 26.78 6.19
N THR A 29 4.87 26.36 5.05
CA THR A 29 6.22 26.76 4.59
C THR A 29 6.31 28.27 4.39
N ALA A 30 5.36 28.86 3.67
CA ALA A 30 5.34 30.31 3.43
C ALA A 30 5.16 31.10 4.74
N GLY A 31 4.28 30.64 5.63
CA GLY A 31 4.06 31.26 6.94
C GLY A 31 5.31 31.22 7.82
N LYS A 32 5.98 30.05 7.92
CA LYS A 32 7.23 29.89 8.68
C LYS A 32 8.35 30.74 8.09
N LEU A 33 8.52 30.79 6.76
CA LEU A 33 9.50 31.66 6.11
C LEU A 33 9.25 33.14 6.42
N GLY A 34 8.00 33.60 6.28
CA GLY A 34 7.62 34.99 6.56
C GLY A 34 7.95 35.39 8.00
N VAL A 35 7.53 34.58 8.97
CA VAL A 35 7.84 34.81 10.39
C VAL A 35 9.35 34.74 10.65
N GLY A 36 10.04 33.76 10.06
CA GLY A 36 11.48 33.55 10.21
C GLY A 36 12.29 34.75 9.75
N PHE A 37 11.96 35.32 8.59
CA PHE A 37 12.61 36.54 8.09
C PHE A 37 12.25 37.78 8.92
N SER A 38 10.99 37.98 9.28
CA SER A 38 10.60 39.13 10.12
C SER A 38 11.31 39.10 11.48
N MET A 39 11.47 37.92 12.07
CA MET A 39 12.14 37.74 13.36
C MET A 39 13.66 37.60 13.27
N HIS A 40 14.23 37.55 12.06
CA HIS A 40 15.65 37.23 11.83
C HIS A 40 16.10 35.96 12.58
N SER A 41 15.20 34.97 12.64
CA SER A 41 15.39 33.76 13.45
C SER A 41 15.87 32.60 12.59
N ILE A 42 17.14 32.23 12.76
CA ILE A 42 17.76 31.08 12.07
C ILE A 42 16.99 29.79 12.37
N SER A 43 16.52 29.60 13.61
CA SER A 43 15.78 28.41 14.02
C SER A 43 14.44 28.28 13.28
N ILE A 44 13.69 29.38 13.11
CA ILE A 44 12.41 29.36 12.38
C ILE A 44 12.64 29.18 10.88
N ILE A 45 13.71 29.78 10.32
CA ILE A 45 14.09 29.57 8.92
C ILE A 45 14.44 28.11 8.66
N SER A 46 15.19 27.46 9.57
CA SER A 46 15.50 26.03 9.48
C SER A 46 14.25 25.16 9.48
N GLU A 47 13.31 25.45 10.38
CA GLU A 47 12.00 24.78 10.46
C GLU A 47 11.16 25.00 9.18
N ALA A 48 11.30 26.16 8.55
CA ALA A 48 10.64 26.45 7.28
C ALA A 48 11.25 25.65 6.11
N ILE A 49 12.57 25.43 6.10
CA ILE A 49 13.25 24.56 5.13
C ILE A 49 12.76 23.12 5.29
N HIS A 50 12.62 22.63 6.52
CA HIS A 50 12.04 21.32 6.81
C HIS A 50 10.63 21.19 6.22
N SER A 51 9.74 22.17 6.46
CA SER A 51 8.42 22.21 5.84
C SER A 51 8.44 22.30 4.30
N GLY A 52 9.49 22.88 3.73
CA GLY A 52 9.74 22.85 2.29
C GLY A 52 10.03 21.44 1.77
N LEU A 53 10.76 20.61 2.51
CA LEU A 53 10.95 19.20 2.18
C LEU A 53 9.63 18.42 2.30
N ASP A 54 8.81 18.73 3.29
CA ASP A 54 7.46 18.13 3.44
C ASP A 54 6.56 18.49 2.24
N LEU A 55 6.67 19.71 1.72
CA LEU A 55 5.98 20.10 0.49
C LEU A 55 6.47 19.29 -0.72
N VAL A 56 7.77 19.03 -0.82
CA VAL A 56 8.34 18.17 -1.89
C VAL A 56 7.80 16.74 -1.77
N ALA A 57 7.75 16.16 -0.56
CA ALA A 57 7.14 14.85 -0.33
C ALA A 57 5.67 14.82 -0.76
N ALA A 58 4.87 15.80 -0.34
CA ALA A 58 3.47 15.91 -0.73
C ALA A 58 3.27 16.06 -2.26
N LEU A 59 4.19 16.74 -2.95
CA LEU A 59 4.19 16.82 -4.42
C LEU A 59 4.49 15.46 -5.06
N ILE A 60 5.46 14.71 -4.53
CA ILE A 60 5.77 13.35 -4.98
C ILE A 60 4.55 12.45 -4.81
N ALA A 61 3.91 12.45 -3.64
CA ALA A 61 2.68 11.71 -3.37
C ALA A 61 1.57 12.08 -4.37
N PHE A 62 1.33 13.37 -4.59
CA PHE A 62 0.29 13.83 -5.52
C PHE A 62 0.55 13.41 -6.97
N VAL A 63 1.78 13.61 -7.46
CA VAL A 63 2.15 13.21 -8.83
C VAL A 63 2.03 11.70 -8.96
N SER A 64 2.54 10.95 -7.99
CA SER A 64 2.45 9.49 -7.98
C SER A 64 1.01 8.98 -8.02
N VAL A 65 0.12 9.52 -7.17
CA VAL A 65 -1.32 9.19 -7.20
C VAL A 65 -1.93 9.57 -8.54
N ARG A 66 -1.57 10.72 -9.12
CA ARG A 66 -2.10 11.13 -10.43
C ARG A 66 -1.65 10.17 -11.54
N GLU A 67 -0.38 9.78 -11.54
CA GLU A 67 0.19 8.88 -12.53
C GLU A 67 -0.33 7.44 -12.36
N SER A 68 -0.49 6.96 -11.12
CA SER A 68 -0.97 5.61 -10.84
C SER A 68 -2.38 5.34 -11.32
N ASN A 69 -3.23 6.37 -11.33
CA ASN A 69 -4.62 6.29 -11.80
C ASN A 69 -4.74 6.38 -13.34
N LYS A 70 -3.64 6.47 -14.08
CA LYS A 70 -3.69 6.38 -15.54
C LYS A 70 -3.98 4.92 -15.96
N PRO A 71 -4.84 4.71 -16.96
CA PRO A 71 -5.09 3.38 -17.50
C PRO A 71 -3.81 2.79 -18.12
N ALA A 72 -3.86 1.50 -18.45
CA ALA A 72 -2.79 0.85 -19.20
C ALA A 72 -2.56 1.54 -20.56
N ASP A 73 -1.28 1.65 -20.95
CA ASP A 73 -0.85 2.20 -22.23
C ASP A 73 0.10 1.21 -22.94
N ASP A 74 0.56 1.57 -24.14
CA ASP A 74 1.42 0.70 -24.95
C ASP A 74 2.76 0.35 -24.27
N ARG A 75 3.27 1.22 -23.39
CA ARG A 75 4.52 1.01 -22.64
C ARG A 75 4.28 0.29 -21.31
N HIS A 76 3.12 0.49 -20.69
CA HIS A 76 2.72 -0.02 -19.39
C HIS A 76 1.41 -0.80 -19.52
N ARG A 77 1.49 -2.01 -20.09
CA ARG A 77 0.31 -2.85 -20.37
C ARG A 77 -0.44 -3.34 -19.13
N TYR A 78 0.24 -3.39 -17.99
CA TYR A 78 -0.38 -3.71 -16.70
C TYR A 78 -0.88 -2.47 -15.95
N GLY A 79 -0.74 -1.27 -16.52
CA GLY A 79 -1.10 -0.01 -15.88
C GLY A 79 0.04 0.61 -15.04
N HIS A 80 -0.32 1.66 -14.32
CA HIS A 80 0.62 2.55 -13.63
C HIS A 80 0.60 2.39 -12.09
N GLY A 81 -0.07 1.36 -11.55
CA GLY A 81 -0.24 1.19 -10.09
C GLY A 81 1.07 1.21 -9.28
N LYS A 82 2.18 0.69 -9.84
CA LYS A 82 3.50 0.66 -9.14
C LYS A 82 4.10 2.05 -8.86
N PHE A 83 3.61 3.13 -9.49
CA PHE A 83 4.06 4.49 -9.16
C PHE A 83 3.79 4.86 -7.69
N GLU A 84 2.69 4.39 -7.09
CA GLU A 84 2.40 4.65 -5.66
C GLU A 84 3.39 3.94 -4.74
N ASN A 85 3.80 2.71 -5.08
CA ASN A 85 4.82 1.98 -4.33
C ASN A 85 6.17 2.71 -4.40
N LEU A 86 6.53 3.25 -5.57
CA LEU A 86 7.77 4.00 -5.75
C LEU A 86 7.80 5.27 -4.89
N ALA A 87 6.70 6.03 -4.86
CA ALA A 87 6.60 7.20 -3.99
C ALA A 87 6.73 6.83 -2.51
N ALA A 88 6.03 5.77 -2.07
CA ALA A 88 6.11 5.31 -0.69
C ALA A 88 7.53 4.85 -0.29
N ILE A 89 8.28 4.22 -1.20
CA ILE A 89 9.70 3.86 -0.98
C ILE A 89 10.56 5.13 -0.81
N ILE A 90 10.40 6.10 -1.72
CA ILE A 90 11.17 7.36 -1.66
C ILE A 90 10.89 8.08 -0.35
N GLU A 91 9.63 8.23 0.04
CA GLU A 91 9.23 8.88 1.28
C GLU A 91 9.72 8.12 2.52
N ALA A 92 9.62 6.80 2.55
CA ALA A 92 10.16 6.00 3.65
C ALA A 92 11.67 6.20 3.83
N ILE A 93 12.43 6.33 2.73
CA ILE A 93 13.87 6.65 2.76
C ILE A 93 14.10 8.05 3.33
N LEU A 94 13.32 9.06 2.90
CA LEU A 94 13.43 10.42 3.43
C LEU A 94 13.17 10.46 4.94
N ILE A 95 12.15 9.73 5.42
CA ILE A 95 11.84 9.63 6.85
C ILE A 95 12.99 8.96 7.62
N LEU A 96 13.57 7.88 7.09
CA LEU A 96 14.73 7.22 7.70
C LEU A 96 15.96 8.13 7.77
N LEU A 97 16.22 8.91 6.72
CA LEU A 97 17.31 9.89 6.70
C LEU A 97 17.07 10.98 7.75
N ALA A 98 15.86 11.53 7.83
CA ALA A 98 15.49 12.55 8.82
C ALA A 98 15.66 12.02 10.26
N ALA A 99 15.18 10.82 10.55
CA ALA A 99 15.36 10.20 11.85
C ALA A 99 16.84 9.93 12.19
N GLY A 100 17.64 9.53 11.20
CA GLY A 100 19.09 9.38 11.36
C GLY A 100 19.80 10.70 11.68
N LEU A 101 19.39 11.80 11.03
CA LEU A 101 19.89 13.14 11.33
C LEU A 101 19.51 13.59 12.75
N ILE A 102 18.27 13.33 13.20
CA ILE A 102 17.83 13.62 14.57
C ILE A 102 18.73 12.91 15.59
N ILE A 103 18.99 11.60 15.40
CA ILE A 103 19.87 10.84 16.30
C ILE A 103 21.28 11.42 16.28
N LYS A 104 21.81 11.72 15.09
CA LYS A 104 23.14 12.32 14.93
C LYS A 104 23.27 13.66 15.67
N GLU A 105 22.25 14.50 15.63
CA GLU A 105 22.22 15.80 16.33
C GLU A 105 21.95 15.67 17.83
N ALA A 106 21.20 14.65 18.25
CA ALA A 106 20.87 14.41 19.66
C ALA A 106 22.04 13.82 20.46
N ILE A 107 22.89 12.99 19.86
CA ILE A 107 24.01 12.33 20.56
C ILE A 107 25.00 13.33 21.18
N PRO A 108 25.52 14.36 20.48
CA PRO A 108 26.41 15.35 21.08
C PRO A 108 25.78 16.12 22.24
N LYS A 109 24.47 16.40 22.15
CA LYS A 109 23.70 17.12 23.18
C LYS A 109 23.56 16.34 24.50
N LEU A 110 23.88 15.04 24.51
CA LEU A 110 23.97 14.26 25.75
C LEU A 110 25.19 14.66 26.60
N TYR A 111 26.24 15.20 25.96
CA TYR A 111 27.50 15.55 26.62
C TYR A 111 27.72 17.06 26.71
N GLU A 112 27.22 17.84 25.74
CA GLU A 112 27.29 19.30 25.75
C GLU A 112 25.90 19.93 25.95
N VAL A 113 25.70 20.54 27.13
CA VAL A 113 24.46 21.27 27.43
C VAL A 113 24.41 22.54 26.57
N THR A 114 23.51 22.54 25.59
CA THR A 114 23.21 23.73 24.78
C THR A 114 21.91 24.35 25.26
N GLU A 115 21.93 25.65 25.58
CA GLU A 115 20.72 26.37 25.95
C GLU A 115 19.78 26.49 24.75
N VAL A 116 18.54 26.03 24.91
CA VAL A 116 17.46 26.23 23.94
C VAL A 116 17.08 27.70 23.93
N LYS A 117 17.63 28.47 22.98
CA LYS A 117 17.32 29.90 22.85
C LYS A 117 15.89 30.13 22.37
N SER A 118 15.16 30.93 23.15
CA SER A 118 13.96 31.71 22.75
C SER A 118 12.75 30.89 22.25
N LEU A 119 11.84 30.62 23.20
CA LEU A 119 10.56 29.92 23.04
C LEU A 119 9.34 30.83 22.81
N GLY A 120 9.55 32.04 22.28
CA GLY A 120 8.47 33.00 22.04
C GLY A 120 7.51 32.58 20.90
N LEU A 121 7.27 33.47 19.94
CA LEU A 121 6.38 33.22 18.80
C LEU A 121 6.70 31.93 18.01
N GLY A 122 7.95 31.47 18.01
CA GLY A 122 8.36 30.22 17.35
C GLY A 122 7.66 28.97 17.92
N ALA A 123 7.46 28.90 19.24
CA ALA A 123 6.76 27.77 19.86
C ALA A 123 5.28 27.73 19.43
N MET A 124 4.64 28.89 19.34
CA MET A 124 3.26 29.01 18.87
C MET A 124 3.12 28.55 17.41
N VAL A 125 4.07 28.92 16.54
CA VAL A 125 4.11 28.48 15.15
C VAL A 125 4.31 26.97 15.04
N MET A 126 5.19 26.38 15.85
CA MET A 126 5.39 24.93 15.90
C MET A 126 4.13 24.19 16.35
N VAL A 127 3.47 24.65 17.41
CA VAL A 127 2.20 24.06 17.90
C VAL A 127 1.11 24.14 16.83
N LEU A 128 0.96 25.29 16.18
CA LEU A 128 0.00 25.47 15.09
C LEU A 128 0.30 24.54 13.91
N SER A 129 1.58 24.44 13.52
CA SER A 129 2.03 23.54 12.45
C SER A 129 1.73 22.07 12.79
N ALA A 130 2.03 21.64 14.02
CA ALA A 130 1.74 20.29 14.46
C ALA A 130 0.23 19.99 14.46
N ALA A 131 -0.61 20.94 14.88
CA ALA A 131 -2.07 20.77 14.83
C ALA A 131 -2.59 20.61 13.39
N VAL A 132 -2.07 21.42 12.46
CA VAL A 132 -2.42 21.33 11.03
C VAL A 132 -1.94 20.00 10.44
N ASN A 133 -0.68 19.61 10.67
CA ASN A 133 -0.14 18.34 10.18
C ASN A 133 -0.91 17.14 10.73
N LEU A 134 -1.30 17.16 12.01
CA LEU A 134 -2.11 16.10 12.61
C LEU A 134 -3.50 16.00 11.94
N PHE A 135 -4.13 17.13 11.67
CA PHE A 135 -5.42 17.17 10.98
C PHE A 135 -5.32 16.59 9.55
N VAL A 136 -4.35 17.08 8.76
CA VAL A 136 -4.15 16.65 7.38
C VAL A 136 -3.75 15.18 7.31
N SER A 137 -2.78 14.77 8.12
CA SER A 137 -2.33 13.37 8.24
C SER A 137 -3.49 12.42 8.57
N THR A 138 -4.38 12.81 9.48
CA THR A 138 -5.54 11.97 9.84
C THR A 138 -6.49 11.79 8.65
N LYS A 139 -6.70 12.85 7.85
CA LYS A 139 -7.52 12.77 6.62
C LYS A 139 -6.84 11.91 5.57
N LEU A 140 -5.54 12.10 5.33
CA LEU A 140 -4.75 11.30 4.39
C LEU A 140 -4.78 9.82 4.77
N MET A 141 -4.45 9.47 6.02
CA MET A 141 -4.45 8.08 6.49
C MET A 141 -5.83 7.42 6.37
N LYS A 142 -6.91 8.18 6.60
CA LYS A 142 -8.28 7.65 6.45
C LYS A 142 -8.57 7.29 4.99
N VAL A 143 -8.17 8.13 4.04
CA VAL A 143 -8.34 7.84 2.60
C VAL A 143 -7.37 6.75 2.17
N ALA A 144 -6.11 6.80 2.59
CA ALA A 144 -5.08 5.81 2.30
C ALA A 144 -5.54 4.39 2.64
N LYS A 145 -6.08 4.18 3.85
CA LYS A 145 -6.63 2.86 4.26
C LYS A 145 -7.89 2.47 3.49
N LYS A 146 -8.73 3.44 3.12
CA LYS A 146 -9.98 3.20 2.39
C LYS A 146 -9.74 2.82 0.93
N THR A 147 -8.72 3.42 0.31
CA THR A 147 -8.38 3.24 -1.10
C THR A 147 -7.11 2.42 -1.30
N ASP A 148 -6.58 1.82 -0.23
CA ASP A 148 -5.38 1.00 -0.23
C ASP A 148 -4.17 1.66 -0.93
N SER A 149 -3.98 2.96 -0.68
CA SER A 149 -3.00 3.82 -1.37
C SER A 149 -1.71 3.95 -0.56
N PRO A 150 -0.59 3.33 -0.99
CA PRO A 150 0.67 3.40 -0.26
C PRO A 150 1.29 4.80 -0.30
N ALA A 151 1.12 5.56 -1.39
CA ALA A 151 1.62 6.93 -1.48
C ALA A 151 0.95 7.87 -0.45
N LEU A 152 -0.39 7.78 -0.31
CA LEU A 152 -1.09 8.58 0.71
C LEU A 152 -0.79 8.11 2.14
N ALA A 153 -0.53 6.81 2.33
CA ALA A 153 -0.14 6.28 3.63
C ALA A 153 1.25 6.79 4.04
N ALA A 154 2.18 6.86 3.09
CA ALA A 154 3.51 7.42 3.28
C ALA A 154 3.45 8.91 3.65
N ASP A 155 2.74 9.73 2.87
CA ASP A 155 2.61 11.18 3.13
C ASP A 155 1.96 11.43 4.50
N ALA A 156 0.95 10.62 4.85
CA ALA A 156 0.34 10.67 6.16
C ALA A 156 1.34 10.34 7.29
N TRP A 157 2.18 9.32 7.12
CA TRP A 157 3.20 8.93 8.11
C TRP A 157 4.33 9.94 8.22
N HIS A 158 4.72 10.57 7.12
CA HIS A 158 5.66 11.70 7.11
C HIS A 158 5.12 12.83 7.98
N LEU A 159 3.90 13.30 7.72
CA LEU A 159 3.28 14.35 8.52
C LEU A 159 3.06 13.95 9.99
N ARG A 160 2.79 12.67 10.30
CA ARG A 160 2.73 12.21 11.70
C ARG A 160 4.08 12.27 12.39
N THR A 161 5.14 11.93 11.66
CA THR A 161 6.51 11.99 12.14
C THR A 161 6.84 13.42 12.58
N ASP A 162 6.48 14.43 11.78
CA ASP A 162 6.69 15.83 12.14
C ASP A 162 5.90 16.27 13.38
N VAL A 163 4.69 15.72 13.56
CA VAL A 163 3.89 15.96 14.77
C VAL A 163 4.58 15.34 15.99
N LEU A 164 5.06 14.09 15.87
CA LEU A 164 5.74 13.39 16.96
C LEU A 164 7.04 14.08 17.36
N THR A 165 7.84 14.54 16.39
CA THR A 165 9.07 15.30 16.64
C THR A 165 8.75 16.64 17.31
N SER A 166 7.76 17.38 16.80
CA SER A 166 7.32 18.66 17.38
C SER A 166 6.83 18.50 18.82
N LEU A 167 6.02 17.46 19.09
CA LEU A 167 5.55 17.16 20.44
C LEU A 167 6.69 16.71 21.36
N GLY A 168 7.65 15.94 20.84
CA GLY A 168 8.85 15.54 21.58
C GLY A 168 9.67 16.75 22.05
N VAL A 169 9.93 17.70 21.14
CA VAL A 169 10.62 18.96 21.45
C VAL A 169 9.86 19.80 22.48
N LEU A 170 8.54 19.95 22.29
CA LEU A 170 7.69 20.68 23.24
C LEU A 170 7.69 20.03 24.64
N ALA A 171 7.62 18.70 24.71
CA ALA A 171 7.71 17.97 25.96
C ALA A 171 9.07 18.14 26.63
N GLY A 172 10.17 18.03 25.87
CA GLY A 172 11.53 18.28 26.35
C GLY A 172 11.67 19.66 26.98
N ILE A 173 11.16 20.68 26.30
CA ILE A 173 11.16 22.07 26.78
C ILE A 173 10.38 22.25 28.08
N VAL A 174 9.17 21.68 28.16
CA VAL A 174 8.35 21.77 29.38
C VAL A 174 9.08 21.10 30.55
N ILE A 175 9.66 19.92 30.33
CA ILE A 175 10.39 19.19 31.37
C ILE A 175 11.64 19.97 31.81
N ILE A 176 12.43 20.48 30.87
CA ILE A 176 13.62 21.30 31.18
C ILE A 176 13.22 22.52 32.01
N LYS A 177 12.12 23.19 31.67
CA LYS A 177 11.65 24.37 32.40
C LYS A 177 11.30 24.08 33.87
N PHE A 178 10.76 22.89 34.17
CA PHE A 178 10.38 22.52 35.54
C PHE A 178 11.49 21.80 36.32
N THR A 179 12.39 21.07 35.65
CA THR A 179 13.39 20.19 36.30
C THR A 179 14.82 20.70 36.17
N GLY A 180 15.13 21.53 35.17
CA GLY A 180 16.49 21.92 34.81
C GLY A 180 17.32 20.81 34.15
N TRP A 181 16.72 19.65 33.82
CA TRP A 181 17.45 18.52 33.26
C TRP A 181 17.54 18.59 31.74
N TYR A 182 18.59 19.25 31.24
CA TYR A 182 18.84 19.43 29.81
C TYR A 182 19.04 18.12 29.03
N ILE A 183 19.46 17.03 29.69
CA ILE A 183 19.65 15.69 29.09
C ILE A 183 18.31 15.06 28.65
N VAL A 184 17.18 15.52 29.17
CA VAL A 184 15.87 14.95 28.83
C VAL A 184 15.50 15.18 27.36
N ASP A 185 15.84 16.33 26.79
CA ASP A 185 15.53 16.66 25.39
C ASP A 185 16.18 15.69 24.38
N PRO A 186 17.51 15.45 24.40
CA PRO A 186 18.12 14.47 23.50
C PRO A 186 17.65 13.03 23.74
N LEU A 187 17.29 12.65 24.97
CA LEU A 187 16.71 11.33 25.24
C LEU A 187 15.32 11.16 24.61
N ILE A 188 14.46 12.18 24.72
CA ILE A 188 13.14 12.19 24.06
C ILE A 188 13.32 12.18 22.54
N ALA A 189 14.23 13.00 22.00
CA ALA A 189 14.51 13.06 20.57
C ALA A 189 14.96 11.69 20.01
N ILE A 190 15.87 11.00 20.70
CA ILE A 190 16.31 9.64 20.33
C ILE A 190 15.14 8.65 20.41
N GLY A 191 14.36 8.68 21.49
CA GLY A 191 13.20 7.80 21.65
C GLY A 191 12.16 7.97 20.54
N VAL A 192 11.83 9.22 20.19
CA VAL A 192 10.93 9.55 19.09
C VAL A 192 11.53 9.10 17.75
N ALA A 193 12.81 9.35 17.50
CA ALA A 193 13.50 8.90 16.29
C ALA A 193 13.45 7.39 16.10
N LEU A 194 13.58 6.59 17.17
CA LEU A 194 13.46 5.12 17.09
C LEU A 194 12.06 4.66 16.72
N LEU A 195 11.01 5.32 17.23
CA LEU A 195 9.62 5.04 16.85
C LEU A 195 9.38 5.35 15.37
N ILE A 196 9.95 6.46 14.89
CA ILE A 196 9.88 6.89 13.49
C ILE A 196 10.60 5.88 12.59
N ILE A 197 11.82 5.45 12.95
CA ILE A 197 12.58 4.46 12.19
C ILE A 197 11.78 3.17 12.04
N LYS A 198 11.13 2.69 13.11
CA LYS A 198 10.29 1.50 13.05
C LYS A 198 9.14 1.67 12.06
N ALA A 199 8.39 2.77 12.15
CA ALA A 199 7.27 3.04 11.26
C ALA A 199 7.71 3.15 9.78
N ALA A 200 8.83 3.84 9.52
CA ALA A 200 9.38 3.99 8.18
C ALA A 200 9.93 2.66 7.62
N TYR A 201 10.56 1.84 8.46
CA TYR A 201 11.01 0.50 8.09
C TYR A 201 9.85 -0.42 7.69
N ASP A 202 8.76 -0.41 8.47
CA ASP A 202 7.56 -1.21 8.18
C ASP A 202 6.94 -0.78 6.82
N LEU A 203 6.83 0.53 6.59
CA LEU A 203 6.35 1.10 5.32
C LEU A 203 7.26 0.74 4.13
N LEU A 204 8.58 0.83 4.33
CA LEU A 204 9.58 0.49 3.31
C LEU A 204 9.51 -0.99 2.95
N LYS A 205 9.43 -1.87 3.96
CA LYS A 205 9.32 -3.32 3.78
C LYS A 205 8.07 -3.69 3.00
N GLU A 206 6.93 -3.10 3.35
CA GLU A 206 5.67 -3.32 2.64
C GLU A 206 5.75 -2.83 1.18
N SER A 207 6.24 -1.62 0.96
CA SER A 207 6.31 -1.00 -0.37
C SER A 207 7.31 -1.69 -1.30
N LEU A 208 8.47 -2.11 -0.78
CA LEU A 208 9.44 -2.93 -1.51
C LEU A 208 8.90 -4.32 -1.80
N GLY A 209 8.19 -4.95 -0.85
CA GLY A 209 7.52 -6.22 -1.06
C GLY A 209 6.53 -6.16 -2.22
N ASN A 210 5.70 -5.12 -2.27
CA ASN A 210 4.78 -4.89 -3.39
C ASN A 210 5.53 -4.63 -4.72
N MET A 211 6.71 -4.01 -4.68
CA MET A 211 7.53 -3.82 -5.89
C MET A 211 8.08 -5.14 -6.44
N LEU A 212 8.47 -6.04 -5.53
CA LEU A 212 9.00 -7.39 -5.80
C LEU A 212 7.91 -8.45 -5.99
N ASP A 213 6.65 -8.04 -6.15
CA ASP A 213 5.50 -8.92 -6.39
C ASP A 213 5.34 -10.01 -5.29
N VAL A 214 5.55 -9.64 -4.02
CA VAL A 214 5.22 -10.50 -2.87
C VAL A 214 3.71 -10.81 -2.87
N ARG A 215 3.38 -12.03 -2.41
CA ARG A 215 2.00 -12.51 -2.30
C ARG A 215 1.09 -11.58 -1.49
N LEU A 216 -0.21 -11.66 -1.74
CA LEU A 216 -1.21 -10.89 -1.00
C LEU A 216 -1.21 -11.26 0.51
N PRO A 217 -1.70 -10.36 1.38
CA PRO A 217 -1.84 -10.64 2.81
C PRO A 217 -2.66 -11.90 3.07
N ASP A 218 -2.34 -12.62 4.15
CA ASP A 218 -2.95 -13.92 4.48
C ASP A 218 -4.49 -13.87 4.51
N GLY A 219 -5.07 -12.78 5.01
CA GLY A 219 -6.53 -12.60 5.05
C GLY A 219 -7.18 -12.51 3.66
N GLU A 220 -6.49 -11.90 2.68
CA GLU A 220 -6.98 -11.84 1.31
C GLU A 220 -6.78 -13.19 0.61
N GLU A 221 -5.64 -13.86 0.78
CA GLU A 221 -5.42 -15.20 0.23
C GLU A 221 -6.40 -16.22 0.79
N GLN A 222 -6.75 -16.12 2.07
CA GLN A 222 -7.74 -17.00 2.67
C GLN A 222 -9.13 -16.78 2.06
N ALA A 223 -9.53 -15.52 1.83
CA ALA A 223 -10.78 -15.21 1.15
C ALA A 223 -10.83 -15.76 -0.29
N ILE A 224 -9.69 -15.76 -0.99
CA ILE A 224 -9.57 -16.37 -2.33
C ILE A 224 -9.79 -17.88 -2.25
N LYS A 225 -9.10 -18.54 -1.32
CA LYS A 225 -9.24 -19.99 -1.11
C LYS A 225 -10.66 -20.38 -0.74
N GLU A 226 -11.34 -19.62 0.12
CA GLU A 226 -12.74 -19.84 0.47
C GLU A 226 -13.67 -19.78 -0.75
N ILE A 227 -13.47 -18.82 -1.64
CA ILE A 227 -14.24 -18.72 -2.88
C ILE A 227 -13.96 -19.94 -3.76
N LEU A 228 -12.69 -20.29 -3.99
CA LEU A 228 -12.35 -21.48 -4.79
C LEU A 228 -12.95 -22.76 -4.19
N HIS A 229 -12.92 -22.91 -2.87
CA HIS A 229 -13.52 -24.05 -2.17
C HIS A 229 -15.04 -24.15 -2.37
N SER A 230 -15.74 -23.02 -2.52
CA SER A 230 -17.18 -23.01 -2.82
C SER A 230 -17.54 -23.58 -4.19
N TYR A 231 -16.56 -23.71 -5.09
CA TYR A 231 -16.69 -24.28 -6.44
C TYR A 231 -16.05 -25.67 -6.57
N ALA A 232 -15.57 -26.28 -5.48
CA ALA A 232 -14.80 -27.51 -5.49
C ALA A 232 -15.53 -28.73 -6.09
N ASP A 233 -16.85 -28.68 -6.22
CA ASP A 233 -17.67 -29.71 -6.90
C ASP A 233 -17.63 -29.59 -8.44
N ARG A 234 -17.15 -28.46 -8.98
CA ARG A 234 -17.24 -28.14 -10.41
C ARG A 234 -15.91 -28.23 -11.17
N PHE A 235 -14.80 -28.30 -10.45
CA PHE A 235 -13.45 -28.50 -10.97
C PHE A 235 -12.75 -29.62 -10.18
N VAL A 236 -11.61 -30.09 -10.66
CA VAL A 236 -10.88 -31.21 -10.06
C VAL A 236 -9.90 -30.71 -9.00
N ASP A 237 -9.09 -29.73 -9.38
CA ASP A 237 -8.05 -29.13 -8.53
C ASP A 237 -7.72 -27.71 -9.04
N TYR A 238 -7.02 -26.91 -8.24
CA TYR A 238 -6.40 -25.67 -8.71
C TYR A 238 -4.93 -25.63 -8.29
N ARG A 239 -4.06 -25.17 -9.20
CA ARG A 239 -2.60 -25.21 -9.01
C ARG A 239 -1.97 -23.85 -9.28
N ASN A 240 -0.76 -23.67 -8.75
CA ASN A 240 0.09 -22.51 -9.02
C ASN A 240 -0.63 -21.18 -8.76
N LEU A 241 -1.39 -21.08 -7.65
CA LEU A 241 -2.00 -19.81 -7.24
C LEU A 241 -0.91 -18.80 -6.93
N ARG A 242 -0.77 -17.82 -7.83
CA ARG A 242 0.12 -16.68 -7.69
C ARG A 242 -0.72 -15.43 -7.47
N THR A 243 -0.32 -14.63 -6.49
CA THR A 243 -0.99 -13.37 -6.17
C THR A 243 0.07 -12.29 -6.03
N ARG A 244 -0.27 -11.06 -6.41
CA ARG A 244 0.60 -9.88 -6.26
C ARG A 244 -0.22 -8.60 -6.19
N LYS A 245 0.42 -7.50 -5.81
CA LYS A 245 -0.20 -6.17 -5.68
C LYS A 245 0.62 -5.10 -6.41
N ALA A 246 -0.05 -4.16 -7.07
CA ALA A 246 0.59 -2.96 -7.64
C ALA A 246 -0.22 -1.72 -7.27
N GLY A 247 0.26 -0.93 -6.30
CA GLY A 247 -0.56 0.13 -5.71
C GLY A 247 -1.84 -0.46 -5.11
N PRO A 248 -3.04 0.07 -5.42
CA PRO A 248 -4.30 -0.48 -4.92
C PRO A 248 -4.80 -1.73 -5.69
N GLN A 249 -4.23 -2.02 -6.86
CA GLN A 249 -4.67 -3.10 -7.74
C GLN A 249 -4.12 -4.46 -7.30
N ARG A 250 -4.97 -5.48 -7.35
CA ARG A 250 -4.62 -6.87 -7.03
C ARG A 250 -4.55 -7.67 -8.33
N TYR A 251 -3.56 -8.54 -8.46
CA TYR A 251 -3.46 -9.46 -9.58
C TYR A 251 -3.37 -10.88 -9.03
N MET A 252 -4.03 -11.79 -9.73
CA MET A 252 -3.86 -13.20 -9.48
C MET A 252 -3.93 -14.01 -10.76
N ASP A 253 -3.20 -15.11 -10.74
CA ASP A 253 -3.27 -16.12 -11.77
C ASP A 253 -3.13 -17.51 -11.17
N PHE A 254 -3.83 -18.47 -11.77
CA PHE A 254 -3.78 -19.87 -11.35
C PHE A 254 -4.28 -20.80 -12.46
N ASN A 255 -3.91 -22.07 -12.33
CA ASN A 255 -4.37 -23.13 -13.22
C ASN A 255 -5.61 -23.79 -12.61
N LEU A 256 -6.71 -23.84 -13.36
CA LEU A 256 -7.94 -24.54 -12.96
C LEU A 256 -8.02 -25.87 -13.71
N ILE A 257 -7.91 -26.97 -12.96
CA ILE A 257 -7.94 -28.32 -13.53
C ILE A 257 -9.39 -28.76 -13.67
N VAL A 258 -9.80 -29.13 -14.89
CA VAL A 258 -11.19 -29.53 -15.20
C VAL A 258 -11.27 -30.92 -15.82
N PRO A 259 -12.43 -31.62 -15.71
CA PRO A 259 -12.61 -32.93 -16.34
C PRO A 259 -12.35 -32.92 -17.85
N ARG A 260 -11.61 -33.93 -18.34
CA ARG A 260 -11.41 -34.16 -19.79
C ARG A 260 -12.77 -34.31 -20.49
N GLY A 261 -12.91 -33.65 -21.64
CA GLY A 261 -14.14 -33.71 -22.47
C GLY A 261 -15.26 -32.76 -22.04
N LYS A 262 -15.06 -31.93 -21.00
CA LYS A 262 -16.02 -30.86 -20.66
C LYS A 262 -16.08 -29.83 -21.78
N LYS A 263 -17.29 -29.39 -22.15
CA LYS A 263 -17.49 -28.37 -23.20
C LYS A 263 -16.78 -27.08 -22.78
N ILE A 264 -16.06 -26.45 -23.71
CA ILE A 264 -15.34 -25.18 -23.48
C ILE A 264 -16.30 -24.11 -22.94
N SER A 265 -17.52 -24.01 -23.47
CA SER A 265 -18.53 -23.06 -23.00
C SER A 265 -18.91 -23.24 -21.53
N THR A 266 -19.04 -24.49 -21.06
CA THR A 266 -19.34 -24.79 -19.65
C THR A 266 -18.16 -24.45 -18.74
N THR A 267 -16.94 -24.68 -19.22
CA THR A 267 -15.73 -24.32 -18.46
C THR A 267 -15.52 -22.80 -18.42
N HIS A 268 -15.75 -22.10 -19.52
CA HIS A 268 -15.72 -20.63 -19.55
C HIS A 268 -16.74 -20.04 -18.57
N ALA A 269 -17.98 -20.54 -18.56
CA ALA A 269 -19.00 -20.10 -17.62
C ALA A 269 -18.61 -20.36 -16.15
N LEU A 270 -17.84 -21.41 -15.86
CA LEU A 270 -17.28 -21.64 -14.52
C LEU A 270 -16.26 -20.56 -14.16
N CYS A 271 -15.33 -20.25 -15.08
CA CYS A 271 -14.35 -19.19 -14.90
C CYS A 271 -15.04 -17.83 -14.67
N ASP A 272 -16.04 -17.48 -15.49
CA ASP A 272 -16.83 -16.24 -15.35
C ASP A 272 -17.52 -16.11 -13.99
N ASN A 273 -17.95 -17.23 -13.39
CA ASN A 273 -18.57 -17.23 -12.06
C ASN A 273 -17.51 -17.02 -10.96
N ILE A 274 -16.38 -17.73 -11.05
CA ILE A 274 -15.25 -17.59 -10.12
C ILE A 274 -14.71 -16.16 -10.16
N GLU A 275 -14.44 -15.61 -11.36
CA GLU A 275 -13.96 -14.24 -11.52
C GLU A 275 -14.93 -13.22 -10.92
N ARG A 276 -16.24 -13.42 -11.13
CA ARG A 276 -17.28 -12.51 -10.61
C ARG A 276 -17.31 -12.49 -9.09
N ASP A 277 -17.22 -13.65 -8.45
CA ASP A 277 -17.25 -13.74 -6.99
C ASP A 277 -15.94 -13.23 -6.37
N LEU A 278 -14.79 -13.48 -7.02
CA LEU A 278 -13.51 -12.87 -6.65
C LEU A 278 -13.59 -11.33 -6.73
N ARG A 279 -14.10 -10.76 -7.84
CA ARG A 279 -14.28 -9.31 -8.00
C ARG A 279 -15.27 -8.69 -7.01
N ARG A 280 -16.23 -9.47 -6.51
CA ARG A 280 -17.15 -9.01 -5.45
C ARG A 280 -16.48 -8.94 -4.09
N ARG A 281 -15.57 -9.88 -3.80
CA ARG A 281 -14.91 -9.98 -2.49
C ARG A 281 -13.66 -9.10 -2.40
N LEU A 282 -12.89 -9.03 -3.48
CA LEU A 282 -11.66 -8.26 -3.60
C LEU A 282 -11.87 -7.14 -4.63
N PRO A 283 -11.98 -5.87 -4.19
CA PRO A 283 -12.07 -4.75 -5.11
C PRO A 283 -10.77 -4.61 -5.91
N GLU A 284 -10.90 -4.17 -7.16
CA GLU A 284 -9.77 -3.93 -8.09
C GLU A 284 -8.87 -5.16 -8.33
N VAL A 285 -9.46 -6.37 -8.34
CA VAL A 285 -8.75 -7.60 -8.68
C VAL A 285 -8.83 -7.92 -10.18
N GLU A 286 -7.67 -8.15 -10.78
CA GLU A 286 -7.50 -8.75 -12.10
C GLU A 286 -7.15 -10.23 -11.95
N VAL A 287 -7.92 -11.09 -12.61
CA VAL A 287 -7.84 -12.55 -12.47
C VAL A 287 -7.55 -13.14 -13.84
N ILE A 288 -6.54 -14.00 -13.93
CA ILE A 288 -6.25 -14.80 -15.12
C ILE A 288 -6.37 -16.28 -14.74
N ILE A 289 -7.36 -16.96 -15.28
CA ILE A 289 -7.58 -18.39 -15.04
C ILE A 289 -7.09 -19.17 -16.26
N HIS A 290 -6.01 -19.94 -16.10
CA HIS A 290 -5.57 -20.87 -17.14
C HIS A 290 -6.26 -22.23 -16.93
N VAL A 291 -7.01 -22.69 -17.92
CA VAL A 291 -7.77 -23.93 -17.81
C VAL A 291 -6.97 -25.09 -18.36
N GLU A 292 -6.76 -26.12 -17.54
CA GLU A 292 -6.06 -27.34 -17.94
C GLU A 292 -6.99 -28.56 -17.80
N PRO A 293 -6.97 -29.51 -18.74
CA PRO A 293 -7.68 -30.77 -18.57
C PRO A 293 -6.97 -31.66 -17.53
N CYS A 294 -7.73 -32.40 -16.73
CA CYS A 294 -7.16 -33.37 -15.79
C CYS A 294 -6.35 -34.46 -16.54
N GLU A 295 -5.25 -34.94 -15.96
CA GLU A 295 -4.45 -36.03 -16.51
C GLU A 295 -4.57 -37.29 -15.64
N PRO A 296 -5.32 -38.33 -16.09
CA PRO A 296 -5.55 -39.53 -15.27
C PRO A 296 -4.29 -40.32 -14.93
N GLU A 297 -3.26 -40.26 -15.80
CA GLU A 297 -1.99 -40.98 -15.61
C GLU A 297 -1.12 -40.36 -14.51
N ALA A 298 -1.35 -39.10 -14.15
CA ALA A 298 -0.64 -38.39 -13.08
C ALA A 298 -1.27 -38.57 -11.69
N GLY A 299 -2.42 -39.28 -11.58
CA GLY A 299 -3.13 -39.48 -10.32
C GLY A 299 -4.03 -38.31 -9.88
N ASP A 300 -4.21 -37.30 -10.74
CA ASP A 300 -4.80 -36.01 -10.40
C ASP A 300 -6.34 -35.98 -10.31
N CYS A 301 -7.04 -37.10 -10.60
CA CYS A 301 -8.48 -37.06 -10.80
C CYS A 301 -9.27 -37.92 -9.80
N ALA A 302 -9.84 -37.28 -8.78
CA ALA A 302 -10.86 -37.88 -7.91
C ALA A 302 -12.26 -37.90 -8.56
N VAL A 303 -12.48 -37.04 -9.57
CA VAL A 303 -13.79 -36.80 -10.21
C VAL A 303 -14.02 -37.69 -11.44
N CYS A 304 -13.00 -37.86 -12.28
CA CYS A 304 -13.06 -38.80 -13.39
C CYS A 304 -12.63 -40.20 -12.92
N LYS A 305 -13.59 -41.05 -12.58
CA LYS A 305 -13.42 -42.52 -12.67
C LYS A 305 -13.38 -42.99 -14.13
N ALA A 306 -12.66 -42.28 -14.99
CA ALA A 306 -12.62 -42.55 -16.42
C ALA A 306 -11.24 -43.11 -16.77
N SER A 307 -11.18 -44.41 -17.06
CA SER A 307 -10.05 -45.03 -17.73
C SER A 307 -10.04 -44.60 -19.21
N THR A 308 -9.56 -43.40 -19.51
CA THR A 308 -9.41 -42.96 -20.91
C THR A 308 -8.13 -43.58 -21.48
N LYS A 309 -8.25 -44.66 -22.26
CA LYS A 309 -7.14 -45.19 -23.07
C LYS A 309 -7.02 -44.38 -24.37
N PHE A 310 -5.91 -43.68 -24.55
CA PHE A 310 -5.55 -43.07 -25.84
C PHE A 310 -4.96 -44.14 -26.76
N LYS A 311 -5.63 -44.48 -27.87
CA LYS A 311 -4.97 -45.18 -28.99
C LYS A 311 -4.42 -44.13 -29.95
N ARG A 312 -3.10 -43.92 -29.94
CA ARG A 312 -2.40 -43.17 -30.99
C ARG A 312 -2.52 -43.98 -32.29
N GLY A 313 -3.33 -43.53 -33.26
CA GLY A 313 -3.44 -44.19 -34.56
C GLY A 313 -4.61 -43.73 -35.43
N ASP A 314 -5.73 -43.32 -34.84
CA ASP A 314 -6.92 -42.92 -35.62
C ASP A 314 -7.31 -41.47 -35.29
N ASN A 315 -7.62 -40.68 -36.32
CA ASN A 315 -8.15 -39.30 -36.22
C ASN A 315 -9.55 -39.22 -35.54
N HIS A 316 -9.93 -40.24 -34.77
CA HIS A 316 -11.20 -40.32 -34.04
C HIS A 316 -10.92 -40.51 -32.54
N CYS A 317 -11.25 -39.47 -31.75
CA CYS A 317 -11.33 -39.59 -30.30
C CYS A 317 -12.49 -40.52 -29.93
N THR A 318 -12.22 -41.79 -29.66
CA THR A 318 -13.17 -42.67 -28.98
C THR A 318 -13.10 -42.39 -27.48
N CYS A 319 -13.91 -41.43 -27.03
CA CYS A 319 -14.19 -41.27 -25.59
C CYS A 319 -14.87 -42.55 -25.09
N VAL A 320 -14.11 -43.43 -24.44
CA VAL A 320 -14.71 -44.48 -23.60
C VAL A 320 -15.30 -43.77 -22.40
N VAL A 321 -16.62 -43.62 -22.43
CA VAL A 321 -17.43 -42.89 -21.45
C VAL A 321 -17.15 -43.45 -20.04
N CYS A 322 -16.89 -42.56 -19.09
CA CYS A 322 -16.86 -42.84 -17.66
C CYS A 322 -18.16 -43.54 -17.26
N GLU A 323 -18.14 -44.66 -16.54
CA GLU A 323 -19.37 -45.35 -16.10
C GLU A 323 -20.33 -44.43 -15.33
N ASN A 324 -19.83 -43.37 -14.67
CA ASN A 324 -20.64 -42.34 -14.01
C ASN A 324 -21.30 -41.33 -14.96
N CYS A 325 -20.96 -41.29 -16.25
CA CYS A 325 -21.64 -40.48 -17.27
C CYS A 325 -22.81 -41.21 -17.94
N ARG A 326 -22.97 -42.53 -17.72
CA ARG A 326 -24.12 -43.29 -18.27
C ARG A 326 -25.42 -43.03 -17.49
N ASN A 327 -25.34 -42.75 -16.19
CA ASN A 327 -26.52 -42.70 -15.31
C ASN A 327 -27.11 -41.30 -15.08
N LYS A 328 -26.91 -40.34 -16.00
CA LYS A 328 -27.56 -39.01 -15.93
C LYS A 328 -28.40 -38.66 -17.17
N HIS A 329 -28.62 -39.62 -18.06
CA HIS A 329 -29.46 -39.47 -19.25
C HIS A 329 -30.47 -40.62 -19.38
N ASP A 330 -31.12 -40.97 -18.26
CA ASP A 330 -32.46 -41.57 -18.26
C ASP A 330 -33.41 -40.63 -17.49
#